data_AF-E9BFW2-F1
#
_entry.id   AF-E9BFW2-F1
#
_cell.length_a   1.000
_cell.length_b   1.000
_cell.length_c   1.000
_cell.angle_alpha   90.00
_cell.angle_beta   90.00
_cell.angle_gamma   90.00
#
_symmetry.space_group_name_H-M   'P 1'
#
loop_
_entity.id
_entity.type
_entity.pdbx_description
1 polymer ?
#
loop_
_entity_poly.entity_id
_entity_poly.type
_entity_poly.pdbx_seq_one_letter_code
_entity_poly.pdbx_strand_id
1 'polypeptide(L)'
;MCDFGFPQFTEEKALREYILQSTFLTRIMGNKTTLAQSELPAAVTGAAGSTPWRLPRNYKYSNNQVFLDVIEQVDMLANQAGETLSSEIVGTVKMQSRLSGMPTCTVGVNDKILFDRTGRSGNTVEMEDITFHQCVKLNQFESERVISFVPPDGEFTLLSYRLNERIQQPVKVSCIFTRHGTTRVKVQCTLQTKYRTNLTANEMEVYIPIPSDADRPQSNSQTGHLQYAPQVNALVWNLGKIAGNRHCSCSAEFHLPSIRSSDMRDLSKMPVKVRFVIPYFAASGFQVRYVKVSEKSNYVATPWVRYVTQSGVYEIRTD
;
A
#
# COMPACT_ATOMS: atom_id res chain seq x y z
N MET A 1 7.43 17.36 -22.88
CA MET A 1 6.28 16.98 -22.03
C MET A 1 5.06 17.86 -22.24
N CYS A 2 5.20 19.18 -22.45
CA CYS A 2 4.10 20.10 -22.71
C CYS A 2 4.46 21.00 -23.90
N ASP A 3 3.48 21.33 -24.74
CA ASP A 3 3.61 22.31 -25.82
C ASP A 3 2.44 23.28 -25.78
N PHE A 4 2.72 24.59 -25.81
CA PHE A 4 1.74 25.67 -25.63
C PHE A 4 0.78 25.51 -24.42
N GLY A 5 1.25 24.91 -23.33
CA GLY A 5 0.42 24.65 -22.14
C GLY A 5 -0.43 23.37 -22.23
N PHE A 6 -0.42 22.66 -23.36
CA PHE A 6 -1.07 21.37 -23.53
C PHE A 6 -0.09 20.22 -23.26
N PRO A 7 -0.40 19.32 -22.29
CA PRO A 7 0.37 18.10 -22.09
C PRO A 7 0.41 17.27 -23.38
N GLN A 8 1.61 16.85 -23.76
CA GLN A 8 1.86 16.00 -24.92
C GLN A 8 2.10 14.57 -24.39
N PHE A 9 3.36 14.11 -24.43
CA PHE A 9 3.76 12.83 -23.88
C PHE A 9 4.44 13.02 -22.52
N THR A 10 3.91 12.33 -21.50
CA THR A 10 4.39 12.37 -20.11
C THR A 10 4.91 11.02 -19.64
N GLU A 11 4.90 9.99 -20.50
CA GLU A 11 5.27 8.63 -20.13
C GLU A 11 6.79 8.45 -20.08
N GLU A 12 7.32 8.29 -18.86
CA GLU A 12 8.76 8.28 -18.59
C GLU A 12 9.52 7.20 -19.37
N LYS A 13 9.00 5.97 -19.42
CA LYS A 13 9.69 4.84 -20.09
C LYS A 13 9.88 5.08 -21.59
N ALA A 14 8.87 5.64 -22.25
CA ALA A 14 8.98 6.03 -23.65
C ALA A 14 9.93 7.21 -23.83
N LEU A 15 9.93 8.19 -22.91
CA LEU A 15 10.80 9.36 -22.99
C LEU A 15 12.28 9.04 -22.76
N ARG A 16 12.62 8.12 -21.83
CA ARG A 16 14.00 7.74 -21.50
C ARG A 16 14.79 7.17 -22.68
N GLU A 17 14.12 6.62 -23.68
CA GLU A 17 14.78 6.04 -24.85
C GLU A 17 15.33 7.09 -25.82
N TYR A 18 14.76 8.29 -25.78
CA TYR A 18 15.09 9.37 -26.70
C TYR A 18 15.74 10.55 -25.98
N ILE A 19 15.33 10.80 -24.73
CA ILE A 19 15.91 11.81 -23.86
C ILE A 19 16.99 11.12 -23.02
N LEU A 20 18.16 10.94 -23.62
CA LEU A 20 19.33 10.39 -22.94
C LEU A 20 19.97 11.48 -22.08
N GLN A 21 20.11 11.24 -20.77
CA GLN A 21 20.99 12.05 -19.94
C GLN A 21 22.43 11.72 -20.36
N SER A 22 23.16 12.71 -20.88
CA SER A 22 24.58 12.52 -21.22
C SER A 22 25.33 12.10 -19.96
N THR A 23 25.74 10.84 -19.89
CA THR A 23 26.63 10.38 -18.82
C THR A 23 28.07 10.74 -19.18
N PHE A 24 28.97 10.71 -18.20
CA PHE A 24 30.41 10.95 -18.41
C PHE A 24 31.00 10.07 -19.53
N LEU A 25 30.46 8.86 -19.72
CA LEU A 25 30.83 7.95 -20.82
C LEU A 25 30.42 8.47 -22.21
N THR A 26 29.29 9.16 -22.34
CA THR A 26 28.84 9.79 -23.60
C THR A 26 29.75 10.96 -24.00
N ARG A 27 30.45 11.56 -23.03
CA ARG A 27 31.43 12.64 -23.24
C ARG A 27 32.82 12.11 -23.62
N ILE A 28 33.15 10.87 -23.22
CA ILE A 28 34.43 10.20 -23.50
C ILE A 28 34.38 9.41 -24.82
N MET A 29 33.26 8.75 -25.12
CA MET A 29 33.07 7.97 -26.36
C MET A 29 32.67 8.88 -27.53
N GLY A 30 33.58 9.78 -27.88
CA GLY A 30 33.39 10.85 -28.86
C GLY A 30 32.61 10.47 -30.12
N ASN A 31 31.82 11.44 -30.57
CA ASN A 31 31.28 11.61 -31.92
C ASN A 31 30.58 10.38 -32.53
N LYS A 32 29.35 10.14 -32.10
CA LYS A 32 28.23 9.95 -33.04
C LYS A 32 27.33 11.17 -33.02
N THR A 33 27.91 12.31 -33.40
CA THR A 33 27.23 13.58 -33.73
C THR A 33 26.77 13.59 -35.18
N THR A 34 26.23 12.48 -35.67
CA THR A 34 25.23 12.56 -36.73
C THR A 34 23.89 12.45 -36.03
N LEU A 35 23.11 13.53 -36.13
CA LEU A 35 21.66 13.51 -36.15
C LEU A 35 21.21 12.59 -37.31
N ALA A 36 21.62 11.32 -37.31
CA ALA A 36 20.87 10.29 -38.01
C ALA A 36 19.47 10.46 -37.46
N GLN A 37 18.52 10.78 -38.34
CA GLN A 37 17.10 10.92 -38.04
C GLN A 37 16.72 9.79 -37.09
N SER A 38 16.76 10.06 -35.79
CA SER A 38 16.18 9.17 -34.82
C SER A 38 14.72 9.31 -35.16
N GLU A 39 14.18 8.32 -35.87
CA GLU A 39 12.76 8.26 -36.20
C GLU A 39 12.02 8.64 -34.93
N LEU A 40 11.22 9.71 -35.03
CA LEU A 40 10.44 10.21 -33.91
C LEU A 40 9.71 9.00 -33.29
N PRO A 41 9.64 8.93 -31.96
CA PRO A 41 9.07 7.77 -31.28
C PRO A 41 7.75 7.38 -31.93
N ALA A 42 7.51 6.09 -32.17
CA ALA A 42 6.21 5.65 -32.68
C ALA A 42 5.06 6.19 -31.81
N ALA A 43 5.31 6.38 -30.52
CA ALA A 43 4.41 7.07 -29.59
C ALA A 43 4.08 8.51 -30.04
N VAL A 44 5.09 9.29 -30.45
CA VAL A 44 4.99 10.70 -30.87
C VAL A 44 4.48 10.87 -32.29
N THR A 45 4.74 9.93 -33.20
CA THR A 45 4.26 9.97 -34.59
C THR A 45 2.85 9.43 -34.78
N GLY A 46 2.20 8.95 -33.70
CA GLY A 46 0.91 8.26 -33.78
C GLY A 46 1.01 6.81 -34.29
N ALA A 47 2.20 6.35 -34.69
CA ALA A 47 2.45 4.99 -35.16
C ALA A 47 2.36 3.91 -34.05
N ALA A 48 2.33 4.31 -32.77
CA ALA A 48 2.08 3.43 -31.63
C ALA A 48 0.65 2.89 -31.57
N GLY A 49 -0.27 3.47 -32.34
CA GLY A 49 -1.67 3.08 -32.36
C GLY A 49 -2.33 3.19 -30.98
N SER A 50 -3.14 2.19 -30.62
CA SER A 50 -3.96 2.19 -29.41
C SER A 50 -3.21 1.85 -28.10
N THR A 51 -1.89 1.58 -28.14
CA THR A 51 -1.11 1.15 -26.96
C THR A 51 0.19 1.95 -26.82
N PRO A 52 0.13 3.27 -26.55
CA PRO A 52 1.32 4.13 -26.45
C PRO A 52 2.30 3.67 -25.36
N TRP A 53 1.81 3.03 -24.30
CA TRP A 53 2.59 2.51 -23.16
C TRP A 53 3.34 1.20 -23.42
N ARG A 54 3.06 0.52 -24.54
CA ARG A 54 3.74 -0.70 -24.95
C ARG A 54 3.88 -0.72 -26.46
N LEU A 55 5.04 -0.29 -26.95
CA LEU A 55 5.30 -0.20 -28.37
C LEU A 55 5.49 -1.59 -28.98
N PRO A 56 5.02 -1.88 -30.20
CA PRO A 56 5.25 -3.15 -30.87
C PRO A 56 6.76 -3.32 -31.18
N ARG A 57 7.51 -3.82 -30.20
CA ARG A 57 8.95 -4.09 -30.24
C ARG A 57 9.25 -5.55 -29.95
N ASN A 58 10.52 -5.91 -30.11
CA ASN A 58 11.05 -7.23 -29.74
C ASN A 58 11.23 -7.38 -28.21
N TYR A 59 10.19 -7.14 -27.40
CA TYR A 59 10.20 -7.59 -26.01
C TYR A 59 10.39 -9.11 -26.01
N LYS A 60 11.51 -9.57 -25.45
CA LYS A 60 11.87 -10.99 -25.39
C LYS A 60 12.40 -11.29 -24.00
N TYR A 61 11.70 -12.19 -23.32
CA TYR A 61 12.10 -12.76 -22.04
C TYR A 61 12.29 -14.25 -22.23
N SER A 62 13.34 -14.81 -21.62
CA SER A 62 13.53 -16.25 -21.53
C SER A 62 12.39 -16.91 -20.76
N ASN A 63 11.98 -16.26 -19.67
CA ASN A 63 10.88 -16.69 -18.81
C ASN A 63 9.79 -15.62 -18.79
N ASN A 64 8.62 -15.94 -19.32
CA ASN A 64 7.47 -15.03 -19.32
C ASN A 64 6.74 -15.12 -17.98
N GLN A 65 6.78 -14.05 -17.19
CA GLN A 65 6.26 -14.02 -15.83
C GLN A 65 5.48 -12.73 -15.57
N VAL A 66 4.47 -12.85 -14.72
CA VAL A 66 3.69 -11.72 -14.22
C VAL A 66 3.67 -11.80 -12.71
N PHE A 67 3.99 -10.70 -12.03
CA PHE A 67 3.84 -10.58 -10.59
C PHE A 67 2.78 -9.53 -10.29
N LEU A 68 1.83 -9.88 -9.42
CA LEU A 68 0.83 -8.97 -8.88
C LEU A 68 1.02 -8.83 -7.38
N ASP A 69 1.22 -7.60 -6.95
CA ASP A 69 1.31 -7.22 -5.55
C ASP A 69 0.03 -6.48 -5.18
N VAL A 70 -0.83 -7.13 -4.41
CA VAL A 70 -2.01 -6.51 -3.83
C VAL A 70 -1.60 -5.92 -2.48
N ILE A 71 -1.51 -4.60 -2.41
CA ILE A 71 -1.11 -3.86 -1.21
C ILE A 71 -2.33 -3.11 -0.70
N GLU A 72 -2.81 -3.47 0.48
CA GLU A 72 -3.91 -2.79 1.15
C GLU A 72 -3.37 -1.92 2.29
N GLN A 73 -3.73 -0.65 2.26
CA GLN A 73 -3.53 0.26 3.38
C GLN A 73 -4.83 0.36 4.17
N VAL A 74 -4.77 0.05 5.47
CA VAL A 74 -5.92 0.13 6.37
C VAL A 74 -5.84 1.43 7.15
N ASP A 75 -6.79 2.32 6.86
CA ASP A 75 -7.04 3.54 7.61
C ASP A 75 -8.18 3.26 8.60
N MET A 76 -7.95 3.54 9.88
CA MET A 76 -8.87 3.17 10.94
C MET A 76 -8.82 4.17 12.08
N LEU A 77 -10.00 4.55 12.56
CA LEU A 77 -10.17 5.34 13.76
C LEU A 77 -11.01 4.56 14.76
N ALA A 78 -10.47 4.25 15.92
CA ALA A 78 -11.19 3.58 17.01
C ALA A 78 -11.38 4.51 18.21
N ASN A 79 -12.45 4.29 18.99
CA ASN A 79 -12.62 4.94 20.29
C ASN A 79 -11.84 4.18 21.39
N GLN A 80 -11.86 4.71 22.61
CA GLN A 80 -11.17 4.13 23.76
C GLN A 80 -11.70 2.73 24.16
N ALA A 81 -13.00 2.47 23.96
CA ALA A 81 -13.60 1.14 24.15
C ALA A 81 -13.11 0.11 23.09
N GLY A 82 -12.47 0.61 22.04
CA GLY A 82 -11.97 -0.16 20.92
C GLY A 82 -13.06 -0.52 19.91
N GLU A 83 -14.11 0.28 19.82
CA GLU A 83 -15.09 0.25 18.75
C GLU A 83 -14.58 1.07 17.56
N THR A 84 -14.79 0.57 16.35
CA THR A 84 -14.40 1.25 15.11
C THR A 84 -15.37 2.40 14.83
N LEU A 85 -14.85 3.64 14.83
CA LEU A 85 -15.59 4.84 14.45
C LEU A 85 -15.57 5.07 12.94
N SER A 86 -14.40 4.92 12.32
CA SER A 86 -14.20 4.99 10.88
C SER A 86 -13.24 3.89 10.44
N SER A 87 -13.46 3.34 9.25
CA SER A 87 -12.60 2.33 8.64
C SER A 87 -12.68 2.47 7.14
N GLU A 88 -11.51 2.55 6.53
CA GLU A 88 -11.35 2.64 5.08
C GLU A 88 -10.16 1.77 4.67
N ILE A 89 -10.29 1.11 3.53
CA ILE A 89 -9.19 0.38 2.91
C ILE A 89 -8.89 1.03 1.57
N VAL A 90 -7.64 1.48 1.42
CA VAL A 90 -7.09 1.93 0.15
C VAL A 90 -6.20 0.83 -0.39
N GLY A 91 -6.70 0.09 -1.38
CA GLY A 91 -5.98 -0.98 -2.05
C GLY A 91 -5.27 -0.50 -3.31
N THR A 92 -4.08 -1.01 -3.56
CA THR A 92 -3.34 -0.80 -4.80
C THR A 92 -2.82 -2.12 -5.32
N VAL A 93 -3.10 -2.43 -6.58
CA VAL A 93 -2.58 -3.60 -7.27
C VAL A 93 -1.43 -3.15 -8.17
N LYS A 94 -0.21 -3.43 -7.75
CA LYS A 94 0.99 -3.23 -8.57
C LYS A 94 1.26 -4.47 -9.39
N MET A 95 1.66 -4.27 -10.64
CA MET A 95 2.02 -5.34 -11.55
C MET A 95 3.46 -5.17 -12.01
N GLN A 96 4.22 -6.26 -11.99
CA GLN A 96 5.49 -6.37 -12.70
C GLN A 96 5.32 -7.33 -13.87
N SER A 97 5.30 -6.78 -15.09
CA SER A 97 5.24 -7.55 -16.33
C SER A 97 6.63 -7.88 -16.83
N ARG A 98 6.91 -9.16 -17.07
CA ARG A 98 8.09 -9.65 -17.79
C ARG A 98 7.60 -10.57 -18.91
N LEU A 99 7.01 -9.96 -19.93
CA LEU A 99 6.30 -10.68 -20.97
C LEU A 99 6.86 -10.33 -22.35
N SER A 100 7.00 -11.33 -23.21
CA SER A 100 7.45 -11.15 -24.58
C SER A 100 6.31 -10.67 -25.48
N GLY A 101 6.63 -9.93 -26.54
CA GLY A 101 5.63 -9.47 -27.52
C GLY A 101 4.65 -8.41 -27.01
N MET A 102 3.39 -8.53 -27.45
CA MET A 102 2.27 -7.60 -27.22
C MET A 102 1.07 -8.35 -26.58
N PRO A 103 1.23 -8.85 -25.35
CA PRO A 103 0.26 -9.76 -24.77
C PRO A 103 -0.98 -9.02 -24.30
N THR A 104 -2.12 -9.68 -24.41
CA THR A 104 -3.34 -9.26 -23.72
C THR A 104 -3.43 -10.02 -22.40
N CYS A 105 -3.47 -9.27 -21.31
CA CYS A 105 -3.69 -9.78 -19.96
C CYS A 105 -5.15 -9.59 -19.55
N THR A 106 -5.68 -10.58 -18.85
CA THR A 106 -7.02 -10.54 -18.27
C THR A 106 -6.94 -10.95 -16.80
N VAL A 107 -7.41 -10.08 -15.92
CA VAL A 107 -7.43 -10.30 -14.48
C VAL A 107 -8.88 -10.41 -14.01
N GLY A 108 -9.20 -11.53 -13.37
CA GLY A 108 -10.49 -11.74 -12.72
C GLY A 108 -10.37 -11.53 -11.22
N VAL A 109 -11.24 -10.72 -10.64
CA VAL A 109 -11.32 -10.44 -9.20
C VAL A 109 -12.65 -10.92 -8.64
N ASN A 110 -12.77 -11.02 -7.31
CA ASN A 110 -14.02 -11.36 -6.62
C ASN A 110 -14.95 -10.15 -6.44
N ASP A 111 -15.19 -9.42 -7.51
CA ASP A 111 -16.08 -8.25 -7.56
C ASP A 111 -17.54 -8.66 -7.28
N LYS A 112 -18.17 -8.00 -6.31
CA LYS A 112 -19.56 -8.27 -5.89
C LYS A 112 -20.56 -8.13 -7.03
N ILE A 113 -20.45 -7.06 -7.81
CA ILE A 113 -21.37 -6.79 -8.94
C ILE A 113 -21.31 -7.92 -9.98
N LEU A 114 -20.12 -8.42 -10.30
CA LEU A 114 -19.95 -9.58 -11.19
C LEU A 114 -20.59 -10.85 -10.63
N PHE A 115 -20.43 -11.10 -9.33
CA PHE A 115 -20.98 -12.30 -8.68
C PHE A 115 -22.51 -12.26 -8.61
N ASP A 116 -23.08 -11.10 -8.29
CA ASP A 116 -24.54 -10.89 -8.25
C ASP A 116 -25.16 -11.12 -9.63
N ARG A 117 -24.55 -10.59 -10.70
CA ARG A 117 -25.01 -10.82 -12.09
C ARG A 117 -24.93 -12.29 -12.53
N THR A 118 -24.00 -13.05 -11.97
CA THR A 118 -23.77 -14.46 -12.34
C THR A 118 -24.42 -15.46 -11.38
N GLY A 119 -25.13 -14.99 -10.35
CA GLY A 119 -25.77 -15.84 -9.33
C GLY A 119 -24.77 -16.65 -8.51
N ARG A 120 -23.52 -16.19 -8.41
CA ARG A 120 -22.46 -16.90 -7.68
C ARG A 120 -22.45 -16.46 -6.22
N SER A 121 -22.52 -17.43 -5.31
CA SER A 121 -22.31 -17.18 -3.88
C SER A 121 -20.84 -17.38 -3.50
N GLY A 122 -20.31 -16.55 -2.61
CA GLY A 122 -18.93 -16.65 -2.13
C GLY A 122 -18.42 -15.38 -1.47
N ASN A 123 -17.12 -15.38 -1.14
CA ASN A 123 -16.42 -14.21 -0.64
C ASN A 123 -16.31 -13.15 -1.74
N THR A 124 -17.12 -12.10 -1.66
CA THR A 124 -17.16 -10.99 -2.61
C THR A 124 -16.74 -9.70 -1.96
N VAL A 125 -16.27 -8.77 -2.77
CA VAL A 125 -15.77 -7.48 -2.32
C VAL A 125 -16.50 -6.38 -3.10
N GLU A 126 -17.13 -5.47 -2.37
CA GLU A 126 -17.77 -4.29 -2.91
C GLU A 126 -16.76 -3.13 -2.93
N MET A 127 -16.20 -2.88 -4.11
CA MET A 127 -15.28 -1.76 -4.31
C MET A 127 -16.12 -0.52 -4.64
N GLU A 128 -16.03 0.51 -3.80
CA GLU A 128 -16.78 1.76 -4.01
C GLU A 128 -16.21 2.52 -5.21
N ASP A 129 -14.90 2.78 -5.15
CA ASP A 129 -14.17 3.49 -6.19
C ASP A 129 -13.06 2.60 -6.72
N ILE A 130 -12.89 2.59 -8.05
CA ILE A 130 -11.79 1.91 -8.73
C ILE A 130 -11.19 2.86 -9.75
N THR A 131 -9.88 3.07 -9.64
CA THR A 131 -9.09 3.83 -10.62
C THR A 131 -8.18 2.85 -11.35
N PHE A 132 -8.23 2.85 -12.68
CA PHE A 132 -7.42 1.98 -13.51
C PHE A 132 -6.25 2.72 -14.14
N HIS A 133 -5.19 1.99 -14.45
CA HIS A 133 -4.18 2.44 -15.39
C HIS A 133 -4.80 2.63 -16.79
N GLN A 134 -4.25 3.57 -17.56
CA GLN A 134 -4.66 3.83 -18.96
C GLN A 134 -4.65 2.60 -19.87
N CYS A 135 -3.97 1.52 -19.48
CA CYS A 135 -3.88 0.31 -20.27
C CYS A 135 -5.15 -0.56 -20.25
N VAL A 136 -6.05 -0.30 -19.30
CA VAL A 136 -7.28 -1.07 -19.09
C VAL A 136 -8.37 -0.62 -20.05
N LYS A 137 -9.01 -1.59 -20.70
CA LYS A 137 -10.15 -1.37 -21.58
C LYS A 137 -11.42 -1.15 -20.75
N LEU A 138 -11.69 0.11 -20.41
CA LEU A 138 -12.84 0.50 -19.57
C LEU A 138 -14.17 -0.03 -20.11
N ASN A 139 -14.39 0.02 -21.43
CA ASN A 139 -15.61 -0.49 -22.06
C ASN A 139 -15.87 -1.98 -21.75
N GLN A 140 -14.81 -2.81 -21.69
CA GLN A 140 -14.94 -4.23 -21.34
C GLN A 140 -15.20 -4.43 -19.84
N PHE A 141 -14.62 -3.58 -19.00
CA PHE A 141 -14.90 -3.61 -17.56
C PHE A 141 -16.34 -3.19 -17.27
N GLU A 142 -16.87 -2.16 -17.95
CA GLU A 142 -18.24 -1.69 -17.76
C GLU A 142 -19.28 -2.74 -18.19
N SER A 143 -19.06 -3.41 -19.33
CA SER A 143 -19.99 -4.43 -19.84
C SER A 143 -19.89 -5.76 -19.08
N GLU A 144 -18.68 -6.29 -18.94
CA GLU A 144 -18.41 -7.66 -18.49
C GLU A 144 -17.82 -7.76 -17.08
N ARG A 145 -17.42 -6.64 -16.47
CA ARG A 145 -16.66 -6.59 -15.19
C ARG A 145 -15.36 -7.38 -15.25
N VAL A 146 -14.72 -7.39 -16.42
CA VAL A 146 -13.45 -8.07 -16.69
C VAL A 146 -12.35 -7.03 -16.93
N ILE A 147 -11.23 -7.17 -16.21
CA ILE A 147 -10.09 -6.25 -16.34
C ILE A 147 -9.17 -6.79 -17.43
N SER A 148 -9.25 -6.19 -18.62
CA SER A 148 -8.54 -6.60 -19.83
C SER A 148 -7.64 -5.47 -20.33
N PHE A 149 -6.36 -5.77 -20.57
CA PHE A 149 -5.35 -4.75 -20.87
C PHE A 149 -4.13 -5.32 -21.58
N VAL A 150 -3.36 -4.46 -22.22
CA VAL A 150 -1.99 -4.76 -22.69
C VAL A 150 -1.03 -4.12 -21.70
N PRO A 151 -0.28 -4.87 -20.86
CA PRO A 151 0.51 -4.28 -19.79
C PRO A 151 1.70 -3.47 -20.31
N PRO A 152 2.01 -2.30 -19.73
CA PRO A 152 3.36 -1.74 -19.81
C PRO A 152 4.41 -2.76 -19.37
N ASP A 153 5.60 -2.68 -19.96
CA ASP A 153 6.70 -3.55 -19.58
C ASP A 153 7.33 -3.13 -18.23
N GLY A 154 7.70 -4.08 -17.38
CA GLY A 154 8.23 -3.81 -16.03
C GLY A 154 7.16 -3.49 -14.99
N GLU A 155 7.53 -2.69 -13.97
CA GLU A 155 6.63 -2.32 -12.86
C GLU A 155 5.71 -1.15 -13.23
N PHE A 156 4.44 -1.25 -12.85
CA PHE A 156 3.43 -0.19 -12.91
C PHE A 156 2.26 -0.49 -11.95
N THR A 157 1.48 0.53 -11.59
CA THR A 157 0.21 0.33 -10.86
C THR A 157 -0.88 -0.01 -11.85
N LEU A 158 -1.50 -1.19 -11.73
CA LEU A 158 -2.58 -1.64 -12.60
C LEU A 158 -3.90 -0.97 -12.24
N LEU A 159 -4.23 -0.98 -10.94
CA LEU A 159 -5.43 -0.34 -10.41
C LEU A 159 -5.24 0.04 -8.95
N SER A 160 -6.04 0.99 -8.50
CA SER A 160 -6.26 1.33 -7.09
C SER A 160 -7.75 1.28 -6.80
N TYR A 161 -8.11 0.83 -5.61
CA TYR A 161 -9.50 0.67 -5.20
C TYR A 161 -9.70 1.13 -3.75
N ARG A 162 -10.95 1.47 -3.41
CA ARG A 162 -11.32 2.01 -2.10
C ARG A 162 -12.53 1.27 -1.56
N LEU A 163 -12.51 0.95 -0.26
CA LEU A 163 -13.64 0.35 0.46
C LEU A 163 -13.90 1.11 1.75
N ASN A 164 -15.17 1.44 2.02
CA ASN A 164 -15.62 2.00 3.29
C ASN A 164 -16.48 1.01 4.12
N GLU A 165 -16.25 -0.29 3.96
CA GLU A 165 -16.93 -1.27 4.79
C GLU A 165 -16.33 -1.33 6.20
N ARG A 166 -17.18 -1.60 7.20
CA ARG A 166 -16.74 -1.83 8.58
C ARG A 166 -16.02 -3.16 8.68
N ILE A 167 -14.69 -3.13 8.56
CA ILE A 167 -13.86 -4.34 8.71
C ILE A 167 -13.60 -4.66 10.18
N GLN A 168 -13.31 -5.94 10.44
CA GLN A 168 -12.77 -6.35 11.72
C GLN A 168 -11.35 -5.81 11.89
N GLN A 169 -11.10 -5.14 13.02
CA GLN A 169 -9.79 -4.59 13.36
C GLN A 169 -8.71 -5.70 13.38
N PRO A 170 -7.66 -5.64 12.56
CA PRO A 170 -6.60 -6.64 12.56
C PRO A 170 -5.73 -6.56 13.81
N VAL A 171 -5.58 -5.36 14.39
CA VAL A 171 -4.79 -5.10 15.60
C VAL A 171 -5.60 -4.23 16.54
N LYS A 172 -6.13 -4.80 17.62
CA LYS A 172 -6.83 -4.03 18.65
C LYS A 172 -5.81 -3.55 19.68
N VAL A 173 -5.78 -2.25 19.94
CA VAL A 173 -4.94 -1.64 20.99
C VAL A 173 -5.83 -0.96 22.01
N SER A 174 -5.52 -1.14 23.28
CA SER A 174 -6.13 -0.40 24.38
C SER A 174 -5.03 0.23 25.21
N CYS A 175 -5.13 1.53 25.46
CA CYS A 175 -4.16 2.27 26.23
C CYS A 175 -4.88 3.05 27.32
N ILE A 176 -4.48 2.85 28.57
CA ILE A 176 -5.08 3.46 29.75
C ILE A 176 -4.01 4.33 30.41
N PHE A 177 -4.35 5.61 30.60
CA PHE A 177 -3.52 6.59 31.30
C PHE A 177 -4.08 6.80 32.71
N THR A 178 -3.31 6.39 33.71
CA THR A 178 -3.65 6.55 35.12
C THR A 178 -2.75 7.62 35.73
N ARG A 179 -3.36 8.75 36.11
CA ARG A 179 -2.65 9.84 36.78
C ARG A 179 -2.59 9.61 38.28
N HIS A 180 -1.38 9.67 38.84
CA HIS A 180 -1.11 9.61 40.27
C HIS A 180 -0.67 10.99 40.77
N GLY A 181 -1.58 11.69 41.46
CA GLY A 181 -1.32 13.04 41.96
C GLY A 181 -1.10 14.06 40.83
N THR A 182 -0.19 15.01 41.05
CA THR A 182 0.08 16.08 40.07
C THR A 182 1.20 15.75 39.10
N THR A 183 2.16 14.88 39.49
CA THR A 183 3.45 14.72 38.82
C THR A 183 3.70 13.35 38.21
N ARG A 184 2.92 12.31 38.50
CA ARG A 184 3.21 10.94 38.01
C ARG A 184 2.09 10.43 37.12
N VAL A 185 2.45 9.88 35.98
CA VAL A 185 1.50 9.23 35.05
C VAL A 185 1.98 7.82 34.76
N LYS A 186 1.09 6.86 34.93
CA LYS A 186 1.29 5.46 34.57
C LYS A 186 0.47 5.14 33.34
N VAL A 187 1.10 4.51 32.36
CA VAL A 187 0.48 4.04 31.14
C VAL A 187 0.46 2.52 31.16
N GLN A 188 -0.69 1.94 30.83
CA GLN A 188 -0.83 0.52 30.57
C GLN A 188 -1.40 0.34 29.17
N CYS A 189 -0.62 -0.30 28.29
CA CYS A 189 -1.03 -0.55 26.92
C CYS A 189 -1.10 -2.06 26.67
N THR A 190 -2.21 -2.50 26.10
CA THR A 190 -2.42 -3.88 25.65
C THR A 190 -2.66 -3.89 24.15
N LEU A 191 -2.10 -4.91 23.50
CA LEU A 191 -2.25 -5.14 22.07
C LEU A 191 -2.76 -6.56 21.87
N GLN A 192 -3.80 -6.69 21.05
CA GLN A 192 -4.38 -7.97 20.64
C GLN A 192 -4.39 -8.06 19.12
N THR A 193 -3.71 -9.07 18.56
CA THR A 193 -3.79 -9.36 17.13
C THR A 193 -5.00 -10.25 16.85
N LYS A 194 -5.77 -9.93 15.80
CA LYS A 194 -7.02 -10.65 15.46
C LYS A 194 -6.99 -11.35 14.11
N TYR A 195 -5.88 -11.28 13.38
CA TYR A 195 -5.65 -12.08 12.19
C TYR A 195 -5.30 -13.54 12.54
N ARG A 196 -5.35 -14.42 11.54
CA ARG A 196 -5.15 -15.87 11.70
C ARG A 196 -3.78 -16.20 12.27
N THR A 197 -3.70 -17.26 13.08
CA THR A 197 -2.47 -17.68 13.79
C THR A 197 -1.31 -18.09 12.88
N ASN A 198 -1.59 -18.52 11.66
CA ASN A 198 -0.58 -18.87 10.64
C ASN A 198 0.06 -17.65 9.98
N LEU A 199 -0.51 -16.46 10.18
CA LEU A 199 0.03 -15.20 9.68
C LEU A 199 0.87 -14.53 10.77
N THR A 200 1.93 -13.84 10.35
CA THR A 200 2.83 -13.10 11.24
C THR A 200 3.03 -11.71 10.67
N ALA A 201 2.75 -10.68 11.45
CA ALA A 201 3.14 -9.31 11.12
C ALA A 201 4.67 -9.20 11.20
N ASN A 202 5.29 -8.60 10.18
CA ASN A 202 6.75 -8.46 10.11
C ASN A 202 7.25 -7.29 10.95
N GLU A 203 6.49 -6.21 10.94
CA GLU A 203 6.76 -4.97 11.66
C GLU A 203 5.50 -4.66 12.44
N MET A 204 5.64 -4.45 13.76
CA MET A 204 4.54 -4.10 14.65
C MET A 204 5.06 -3.09 15.67
N GLU A 205 4.53 -1.88 15.61
CA GLU A 205 4.90 -0.79 16.49
C GLU A 205 3.66 -0.03 16.96
N VAL A 206 3.65 0.34 18.23
CA VAL A 206 2.61 1.17 18.83
C VAL A 206 3.25 2.46 19.30
N TYR A 207 2.73 3.58 18.82
CA TYR A 207 3.16 4.93 19.18
C TYR A 207 2.21 5.45 20.23
N ILE A 208 2.65 5.40 21.48
CA ILE A 208 1.90 5.87 22.63
C ILE A 208 2.27 7.35 22.83
N PRO A 209 1.33 8.29 22.71
CA PRO A 209 1.65 9.71 22.89
C PRO A 209 2.10 9.98 24.32
N ILE A 210 3.19 10.72 24.47
CA ILE A 210 3.71 11.18 25.75
C ILE A 210 3.96 12.69 25.66
N PRO A 211 3.65 13.46 26.71
CA PRO A 211 3.95 14.90 26.77
C PRO A 211 5.42 15.22 26.49
N SER A 212 5.67 16.31 25.75
CA SER A 212 7.03 16.74 25.41
C SER A 212 7.86 17.15 26.63
N ASP A 213 7.19 17.51 27.72
CA ASP A 213 7.76 17.89 28.99
C ASP A 213 7.93 16.70 29.96
N ALA A 214 7.59 15.49 29.53
CA ALA A 214 7.79 14.28 30.32
C ALA A 214 9.29 13.94 30.46
N ASP A 215 9.68 13.57 31.68
CA ASP A 215 10.99 12.96 31.93
C ASP A 215 11.07 11.56 31.31
N ARG A 216 12.28 11.01 31.22
CA ARG A 216 12.55 9.69 30.64
C ARG A 216 11.67 8.62 31.32
N PRO A 217 10.75 7.97 30.58
CA PRO A 217 9.83 7.00 31.15
C PRO A 217 10.57 5.74 31.63
N GLN A 218 10.18 5.23 32.80
CA GLN A 218 10.49 3.88 33.24
C GLN A 218 9.52 2.93 32.57
N SER A 219 10.01 2.05 31.70
CA SER A 219 9.17 1.18 30.88
C SER A 219 9.46 -0.30 31.11
N ASN A 220 8.42 -1.11 31.08
CA ASN A 220 8.48 -2.57 31.15
C ASN A 220 7.55 -3.19 30.10
N SER A 221 8.02 -4.22 29.41
CA SER A 221 7.24 -4.98 28.43
C SER A 221 7.47 -6.48 28.61
N GLN A 222 6.41 -7.26 28.42
CA GLN A 222 6.54 -8.72 28.32
C GLN A 222 7.05 -9.15 26.94
N THR A 223 6.75 -8.36 25.90
CA THR A 223 7.09 -8.64 24.51
C THR A 223 7.48 -7.35 23.82
N GLY A 224 8.56 -7.38 23.04
CA GLY A 224 9.12 -6.19 22.43
C GLY A 224 9.86 -5.29 23.43
N HIS A 225 10.30 -4.13 22.96
CA HIS A 225 10.97 -3.11 23.76
C HIS A 225 10.27 -1.76 23.60
N LEU A 226 10.34 -0.92 24.62
CA LEU A 226 9.86 0.46 24.53
C LEU A 226 11.04 1.40 24.40
N GLN A 227 10.92 2.34 23.47
CA GLN A 227 11.90 3.38 23.24
C GLN A 227 11.24 4.75 23.36
N TYR A 228 11.75 5.58 24.26
CA TYR A 228 11.31 6.96 24.36
C TYR A 228 11.83 7.77 23.17
N ALA A 229 10.92 8.39 22.43
CA ALA A 229 11.19 9.14 21.21
C ALA A 229 10.67 10.58 21.36
N PRO A 230 11.42 11.48 22.04
CA PRO A 230 10.97 12.86 22.32
C PRO A 230 10.74 13.68 21.04
N GLN A 231 11.45 13.38 19.96
CA GLN A 231 11.29 14.07 18.67
C GLN A 231 9.88 13.91 18.04
N VAL A 232 9.14 12.88 18.44
CA VAL A 232 7.76 12.62 17.98
C VAL A 232 6.76 12.66 19.13
N ASN A 233 7.17 13.11 20.33
CA ASN A 233 6.35 13.14 21.54
C ASN A 233 5.65 11.78 21.80
N ALA A 234 6.40 10.68 21.68
CA ALA A 234 5.85 9.34 21.83
C ALA A 234 6.80 8.35 22.49
N LEU A 235 6.22 7.36 23.15
CA LEU A 235 6.87 6.12 23.53
C LEU A 235 6.54 5.06 22.49
N VAL A 236 7.56 4.63 21.76
CA VAL A 236 7.44 3.65 20.70
C VAL A 236 7.60 2.26 21.30
N TRP A 237 6.53 1.50 21.36
CA TRP A 237 6.56 0.09 21.72
C TRP A 237 6.76 -0.74 20.46
N ASN A 238 7.99 -1.22 20.24
CA ASN A 238 8.36 -2.02 19.09
C ASN A 238 8.30 -3.51 19.45
N LEU A 239 7.35 -4.22 18.87
CA LEU A 239 7.13 -5.65 19.05
C LEU A 239 7.86 -6.50 18.00
N GLY A 240 8.36 -5.90 16.93
CA GLY A 240 8.98 -6.60 15.81
C GLY A 240 7.99 -7.55 15.12
N LYS A 241 8.26 -8.85 15.17
CA LYS A 241 7.43 -9.88 14.54
C LYS A 241 6.39 -10.45 15.51
N ILE A 242 5.12 -10.38 15.14
CA ILE A 242 4.02 -10.87 15.99
C ILE A 242 3.06 -11.77 15.20
N ALA A 243 2.85 -12.98 15.71
CA ALA A 243 1.89 -13.93 15.16
C ALA A 243 0.44 -13.49 15.41
N GLY A 244 -0.49 -14.05 14.65
CA GLY A 244 -1.92 -13.81 14.85
C GLY A 244 -2.45 -14.40 16.15
N ASN A 245 -3.55 -13.84 16.65
CA ASN A 245 -4.21 -14.23 17.90
C ASN A 245 -3.30 -14.21 19.14
N ARG A 246 -2.43 -13.19 19.24
CA ARG A 246 -1.55 -12.95 20.39
C ARG A 246 -2.06 -11.78 21.20
N HIS A 247 -1.81 -11.84 22.50
CA HIS A 247 -2.05 -10.75 23.44
C HIS A 247 -0.72 -10.34 24.05
N CYS A 248 -0.36 -9.08 23.90
CA CYS A 248 0.85 -8.48 24.41
C CYS A 248 0.49 -7.33 25.34
N SER A 249 1.34 -7.06 26.33
CA SER A 249 1.16 -5.93 27.23
C SER A 249 2.48 -5.24 27.54
N CYS A 250 2.39 -3.93 27.76
CA CYS A 250 3.46 -3.12 28.29
C CYS A 250 2.93 -2.08 29.29
N SER A 251 3.82 -1.60 30.13
CA SER A 251 3.54 -0.53 31.08
C SER A 251 4.70 0.44 31.10
N ALA A 252 4.39 1.73 31.18
CA ALA A 252 5.39 2.77 31.34
C ALA A 252 4.95 3.77 32.41
N GLU A 253 5.91 4.41 33.03
CA GLU A 253 5.68 5.43 34.03
C GLU A 253 6.61 6.61 33.79
N PHE A 254 6.07 7.82 33.77
CA PHE A 254 6.84 9.03 33.60
C PHE A 254 6.37 10.13 34.56
N HIS A 255 7.26 11.09 34.74
CA HIS A 255 7.01 12.25 35.57
C HIS A 255 6.70 13.47 34.70
N LEU A 256 5.74 14.26 35.16
CA LEU A 256 5.37 15.55 34.61
C LEU A 256 5.93 16.66 35.50
N PRO A 257 6.35 17.80 34.92
CA PRO A 257 6.76 18.95 35.70
C PRO A 257 5.63 19.45 36.60
N SER A 258 5.99 19.99 37.76
CA SER A 258 5.04 20.61 38.69
C SER A 258 4.47 21.92 38.15
N ILE A 259 5.16 22.56 37.19
CA ILE A 259 4.75 23.79 36.51
C ILE A 259 3.96 23.39 35.27
N ARG A 260 2.68 23.75 35.24
CA ARG A 260 1.75 23.36 34.17
C ARG A 260 1.94 24.28 32.96
N SER A 261 2.30 23.72 31.80
CA SER A 261 2.00 24.38 30.53
C SER A 261 0.49 24.28 30.25
N SER A 262 -0.06 25.23 29.51
CA SER A 262 -1.45 25.22 29.00
C SER A 262 -1.77 23.99 28.12
N ASP A 263 -0.73 23.29 27.66
CA ASP A 263 -0.73 22.33 26.55
C ASP A 263 -1.12 20.90 26.98
N MET A 264 -1.23 20.66 28.29
CA MET A 264 -1.64 19.36 28.87
C MET A 264 -3.05 18.89 28.42
N ARG A 265 -3.94 19.82 28.03
CA ARG A 265 -5.30 19.48 27.55
C ARG A 265 -5.32 18.97 26.10
N ASP A 266 -4.22 19.13 25.37
CA ASP A 266 -4.13 18.71 23.96
C ASP A 266 -3.53 17.31 23.83
N LEU A 267 -2.73 16.87 24.81
CA LEU A 267 -2.12 15.53 24.85
C LEU A 267 -3.09 14.40 25.18
N SER A 268 -4.10 14.64 26.03
CA SER A 268 -5.16 13.62 26.27
C SER A 268 -6.01 13.34 25.02
N LYS A 269 -5.96 14.24 24.03
CA LYS A 269 -6.66 14.10 22.76
C LYS A 269 -5.80 13.47 21.66
N MET A 270 -4.50 13.27 21.90
CA MET A 270 -3.62 12.66 20.90
C MET A 270 -3.92 11.16 20.81
N PRO A 271 -4.22 10.63 19.61
CA PRO A 271 -4.50 9.22 19.47
C PRO A 271 -3.22 8.38 19.55
N VAL A 272 -3.36 7.15 20.03
CA VAL A 272 -2.35 6.10 19.89
C VAL A 272 -2.30 5.68 18.43
N LYS A 273 -1.11 5.67 17.83
CA LYS A 273 -0.93 5.24 16.43
C LYS A 273 -0.36 3.85 16.38
N VAL A 274 -0.76 3.05 15.41
CA VAL A 274 -0.23 1.70 15.22
C VAL A 274 0.35 1.57 13.82
N ARG A 275 1.57 1.06 13.75
CA ARG A 275 2.21 0.71 12.49
C ARG A 275 2.35 -0.79 12.39
N PHE A 276 1.84 -1.38 11.33
CA PHE A 276 2.01 -2.81 11.08
C PHE A 276 2.13 -3.15 9.59
N VAL A 277 2.79 -4.28 9.31
CA VAL A 277 2.84 -4.90 7.98
C VAL A 277 2.59 -6.40 8.10
N ILE A 278 1.48 -6.88 7.53
CA ILE A 278 1.05 -8.28 7.55
C ILE A 278 1.13 -8.84 6.11
N PRO A 279 2.14 -9.66 5.79
CA PRO A 279 2.22 -10.35 4.51
C PRO A 279 1.19 -11.48 4.40
N TYR A 280 0.85 -11.83 3.17
CA TYR A 280 -0.10 -12.88 2.79
C TYR A 280 -1.52 -12.69 3.35
N PHE A 281 -1.89 -11.43 3.61
CA PHE A 281 -3.18 -11.04 4.16
C PHE A 281 -3.79 -9.91 3.34
N ALA A 282 -5.10 -10.02 3.10
CA ALA A 282 -5.94 -8.98 2.52
C ALA A 282 -7.07 -8.70 3.52
N ALA A 283 -7.07 -7.52 4.13
CA ALA A 283 -8.06 -7.11 5.13
C ALA A 283 -9.45 -6.95 4.52
N SER A 284 -9.55 -6.54 3.25
CA SER A 284 -10.82 -6.40 2.54
C SER A 284 -11.42 -7.74 2.09
N GLY A 285 -10.61 -8.80 2.07
CA GLY A 285 -10.97 -10.06 1.41
C GLY A 285 -10.83 -10.03 -0.12
N PHE A 286 -10.21 -8.99 -0.69
CA PHE A 286 -9.92 -8.89 -2.12
C PHE A 286 -9.10 -10.09 -2.57
N GLN A 287 -9.52 -10.69 -3.68
CA GLN A 287 -8.91 -11.89 -4.22
C GLN A 287 -8.81 -11.80 -5.74
N VAL A 288 -7.58 -11.94 -6.23
CA VAL A 288 -7.32 -12.26 -7.64
C VAL A 288 -7.67 -13.72 -7.87
N ARG A 289 -8.72 -13.97 -8.65
CA ARG A 289 -9.22 -15.31 -8.95
C ARG A 289 -8.41 -15.99 -10.06
N TYR A 290 -8.04 -15.22 -11.08
CA TYR A 290 -7.22 -15.71 -12.17
C TYR A 290 -6.48 -14.56 -12.86
N VAL A 291 -5.35 -14.91 -13.47
CA VAL A 291 -4.61 -14.05 -14.38
C VAL A 291 -4.39 -14.86 -15.65
N LYS A 292 -4.96 -14.40 -16.76
CA LYS A 292 -4.80 -15.02 -18.07
C LYS A 292 -3.91 -14.13 -18.93
N VAL A 293 -2.95 -14.74 -19.61
CA VAL A 293 -2.07 -14.07 -20.57
C VAL A 293 -2.30 -14.72 -21.93
N SER A 294 -2.57 -13.91 -22.95
CA SER A 294 -2.76 -14.37 -24.33
C SER A 294 -1.85 -13.57 -25.25
N GLU A 295 -1.07 -14.28 -26.07
CA GLU A 295 -0.15 -13.71 -27.04
C GLU A 295 -0.22 -14.55 -28.33
N LYS A 296 0.03 -13.93 -29.50
CA LYS A 296 0.00 -14.62 -30.80
C LYS A 296 0.98 -15.79 -30.89
N SER A 297 2.12 -15.70 -30.21
CA SER A 297 3.12 -16.77 -30.12
C SER A 297 2.74 -17.90 -29.17
N ASN A 298 1.60 -17.79 -28.47
CA ASN A 298 1.05 -18.82 -27.58
C ASN A 298 2.05 -19.36 -26.52
N TYR A 299 2.99 -18.53 -26.06
CA TYR A 299 3.84 -18.93 -24.94
C TYR A 299 3.02 -19.06 -23.65
N VAL A 300 3.51 -19.88 -22.72
CA VAL A 300 2.95 -19.99 -21.38
C VAL A 300 3.61 -18.93 -20.48
N ALA A 301 2.78 -18.15 -19.79
CA ALA A 301 3.22 -17.20 -18.77
C ALA A 301 2.91 -17.73 -17.37
N THR A 302 3.82 -17.51 -16.42
CA THR A 302 3.58 -17.88 -15.02
C THR A 302 3.14 -16.65 -14.21
N PRO A 303 1.88 -16.61 -13.74
CA PRO A 303 1.42 -15.55 -12.85
C PRO A 303 1.77 -15.85 -11.39
N TRP A 304 2.16 -14.81 -10.66
CA TRP A 304 2.40 -14.81 -9.23
C TRP A 304 1.55 -13.71 -8.59
N VAL A 305 0.96 -14.01 -7.44
CA VAL A 305 0.19 -13.03 -6.68
C VAL A 305 0.64 -13.09 -5.22
N ARG A 306 0.89 -11.93 -4.62
CA ARG A 306 1.05 -11.80 -3.17
C ARG A 306 0.17 -10.69 -2.64
N TYR A 307 -0.21 -10.84 -1.38
CA TYR A 307 -1.06 -9.90 -0.66
C TYR A 307 -0.26 -9.33 0.50
N VAL A 308 -0.39 -8.04 0.75
CA VAL A 308 0.24 -7.36 1.89
C VAL A 308 -0.77 -6.37 2.42
N THR A 309 -1.07 -6.45 3.72
CA THR A 309 -1.85 -5.43 4.42
C THR A 309 -0.90 -4.63 5.28
N GLN A 310 -0.95 -3.31 5.18
CA GLN A 310 -0.19 -2.40 6.00
C GLN A 310 -1.12 -1.38 6.67
N SER A 311 -0.70 -0.85 7.81
CA SER A 311 -1.36 0.29 8.44
C SER A 311 -1.17 1.55 7.60
N GLY A 312 -2.24 2.31 7.40
CA GLY A 312 -2.15 3.72 7.01
C GLY A 312 -2.34 4.63 8.21
N VAL A 313 -3.40 5.42 8.22
CA VAL A 313 -3.83 6.23 9.37
C VAL A 313 -4.57 5.31 10.35
N TYR A 314 -3.82 4.58 11.17
CA TYR A 314 -4.38 3.66 12.17
C TYR A 314 -4.28 4.26 13.57
N GLU A 315 -5.37 4.88 14.01
CA GLU A 315 -5.41 5.72 15.21
C GLU A 315 -6.49 5.24 16.20
N ILE A 316 -6.12 5.17 17.48
CA ILE A 316 -7.03 4.83 18.58
C ILE A 316 -7.09 6.03 19.51
N ARG A 317 -8.29 6.60 19.67
CA ARG A 317 -8.51 7.70 20.63
C ARG A 317 -8.39 7.20 22.05
N THR A 318 -7.70 7.99 22.86
CA THR A 318 -7.57 7.81 24.30
C THR A 318 -8.46 8.81 25.03
N ASP A 319 -8.68 8.59 26.33
CA ASP A 319 -9.39 9.53 27.22
C ASP A 319 -8.57 10.79 27.54
#